data_AF-A0A3P6RGT6-F1
#
_entry.id   AF-A0A3P6RGT6-F1
#
_cell.length_a   1.000
_cell.length_b   1.000
_cell.length_c   1.000
_cell.angle_alpha   90.00
_cell.angle_beta   90.00
_cell.angle_gamma   90.00
#
_symmetry.space_group_name_H-M   'P 1'
#
loop_
_entity.id
_entity.type
_entity.pdbx_description
1 polymer ?
#
loop_
_entity_poly.entity_id
_entity_poly.type
_entity_poly.pdbx_seq_one_letter_code
_entity_poly.pdbx_strand_id
1 'polypeptide(L)'
;MSENYTTARYRMLLISAIRKDISDEFKQLLELQMKIKFGEHDDAINYLNEVMRDNRDFIYKVIEMVADDYTQRGIENMEGFGCFFQHYELDQGVALFKKAADANPAKACPMLLAFLAMRPQAFNAISVVFSDY
;
A
#
# COMPACT_ATOMS: atom_id res chain seq x y z
N MET A 1 -28.08 5.37 -0.11
CA MET A 1 -27.11 6.00 -1.03
C MET A 1 -25.81 5.24 -0.91
N SER A 2 -25.27 4.68 -2.00
CA SER A 2 -23.92 4.10 -1.94
C SER A 2 -22.94 5.23 -1.66
N GLU A 3 -22.04 5.03 -0.70
CA GLU A 3 -20.95 5.98 -0.47
C GLU A 3 -20.11 6.05 -1.74
N ASN A 4 -19.81 7.27 -2.22
CA ASN A 4 -18.91 7.49 -3.35
C ASN A 4 -17.63 8.17 -2.85
N TYR A 5 -16.55 8.06 -3.62
CA TYR A 5 -15.24 8.59 -3.26
C TYR A 5 -15.30 10.07 -2.84
N THR A 6 -16.05 10.90 -3.57
CA THR A 6 -16.25 12.33 -3.27
C THR A 6 -16.79 12.56 -1.85
N THR A 7 -17.80 11.78 -1.44
CA THR A 7 -18.38 11.91 -0.09
C THR A 7 -17.39 11.50 0.99
N ALA A 8 -16.65 10.40 0.77
CA ALA A 8 -15.62 9.95 1.70
C ALA A 8 -14.48 10.97 1.81
N ARG A 9 -14.05 11.57 0.69
CA ARG A 9 -13.01 12.60 0.65
C ARG A 9 -13.41 13.86 1.43
N TYR A 10 -14.65 14.33 1.28
CA TYR A 10 -15.12 15.47 2.08
C TYR A 10 -15.12 15.18 3.58
N ARG A 11 -15.45 13.95 4.00
CA ARG A 11 -15.35 13.55 5.41
C ARG A 11 -13.90 13.57 5.90
N MET A 12 -12.96 13.08 5.09
CA MET A 12 -11.53 13.12 5.43
C MET A 12 -11.02 14.56 5.57
N LEU A 13 -11.41 15.47 4.67
CA LEU A 13 -11.05 16.89 4.75
C LEU A 13 -11.60 17.55 6.02
N LEU A 14 -12.85 17.26 6.37
CA LEU A 14 -13.46 17.75 7.61
C LEU A 14 -12.74 17.21 8.85
N ILE A 15 -12.44 15.92 8.89
CA ILE A 15 -11.66 15.31 9.99
C ILE A 15 -10.29 15.98 10.08
N SER A 16 -9.61 16.20 8.95
CA SER A 16 -8.28 16.83 8.91
C SER A 16 -8.31 18.29 9.39
N ALA A 17 -9.39 19.02 9.12
CA ALA A 17 -9.56 20.38 9.61
C ALA A 17 -9.76 20.45 11.13
N ILE A 18 -10.41 19.43 11.71
CA ILE A 18 -10.73 19.36 13.14
C ILE A 18 -9.56 18.73 13.94
N ARG A 19 -8.93 17.68 13.40
CA ARG A 19 -7.89 16.88 14.04
C ARG A 19 -6.51 17.23 13.50
N LYS A 20 -5.99 18.37 13.96
CA LYS A 20 -4.65 18.85 13.60
C LYS A 20 -3.51 17.98 14.12
N ASP A 21 -3.79 17.10 15.07
CA ASP A 21 -2.86 16.14 15.66
C ASP A 21 -2.55 14.94 14.74
N ILE A 22 -3.35 14.72 13.70
CA ILE A 22 -3.12 13.65 12.73
C ILE A 22 -2.00 14.07 11.78
N SER A 23 -0.98 13.23 11.66
CA SER A 23 0.15 13.45 10.76
C SER A 23 -0.28 13.48 9.30
N ASP A 24 0.43 14.25 8.47
CA ASP A 24 0.14 14.31 7.05
C ASP A 24 0.42 12.98 6.35
N GLU A 25 1.44 12.24 6.80
CA GLU A 25 1.72 10.88 6.35
C GLU A 25 0.51 9.95 6.51
N PHE A 26 -0.15 9.99 7.67
CA PHE A 26 -1.34 9.17 7.90
C PHE A 26 -2.49 9.56 6.97
N LYS A 27 -2.67 10.87 6.72
CA LYS A 27 -3.70 11.35 5.78
C LYS A 27 -3.41 10.89 4.34
N GLN A 28 -2.14 10.92 3.92
CA GLN A 28 -1.71 10.45 2.61
C GLN A 28 -1.98 8.95 2.43
N LEU A 29 -1.67 8.13 3.45
CA LEU A 29 -1.97 6.69 3.42
C LEU A 29 -3.48 6.43 3.37
N LEU A 30 -4.26 7.16 4.18
CA LEU A 30 -5.72 7.02 4.18
C LEU A 30 -6.33 7.39 2.82
N GLU A 31 -5.86 8.46 2.18
CA GLU A 31 -6.29 8.88 0.85
C GLU A 31 -6.00 7.78 -0.19
N LEU A 32 -4.82 7.14 -0.15
CA LEU A 32 -4.48 6.01 -1.01
C LEU A 32 -5.42 4.82 -0.78
N GLN A 33 -5.65 4.40 0.46
CA GLN A 33 -6.58 3.30 0.77
C GLN A 33 -7.99 3.59 0.27
N MET A 34 -8.45 4.83 0.42
CA MET A 34 -9.77 5.25 -0.06
C MET A 34 -9.85 5.18 -1.59
N LYS A 35 -8.84 5.67 -2.31
CA LYS A 35 -8.83 5.59 -3.78
C LYS A 35 -8.88 4.13 -4.25
N ILE A 36 -8.13 3.22 -3.62
CA ILE A 36 -8.22 1.78 -3.93
C ILE A 36 -9.61 1.22 -3.64
N LYS A 37 -10.18 1.53 -2.47
CA LYS A 37 -11.52 1.06 -2.08
C LYS A 37 -12.62 1.47 -3.07
N PHE A 38 -12.49 2.62 -3.70
CA PHE A 38 -13.47 3.14 -4.65
C PHE A 38 -13.10 2.90 -6.13
N GLY A 39 -12.01 2.17 -6.41
CA GLY A 39 -11.60 1.83 -7.78
C GLY A 39 -10.92 2.99 -8.55
N GLU A 40 -10.48 4.03 -7.86
CA GLU A 40 -9.83 5.23 -8.43
C GLU A 40 -8.33 4.97 -8.65
N HIS A 41 -7.98 3.91 -9.40
CA HIS A 41 -6.59 3.39 -9.48
C HIS A 41 -5.60 4.37 -10.14
N ASP A 42 -5.97 4.97 -11.27
CA ASP A 42 -5.10 5.94 -11.99
C ASP A 42 -4.79 7.16 -11.11
N ASP A 43 -5.82 7.64 -10.42
CA ASP A 43 -5.74 8.71 -9.44
C ASP A 43 -4.86 8.33 -8.24
N ALA A 44 -4.92 7.08 -7.80
CA ALA A 44 -4.10 6.57 -6.69
C ALA A 44 -2.62 6.54 -7.08
N ILE A 45 -2.30 6.13 -8.31
CA ILE A 45 -0.95 6.11 -8.85
C ILE A 45 -0.40 7.53 -8.99
N ASN A 46 -1.19 8.46 -9.55
CA ASN A 46 -0.79 9.86 -9.69
C ASN A 46 -0.49 10.48 -8.32
N TYR A 47 -1.37 10.26 -7.36
CA TYR A 47 -1.19 10.76 -6.00
C TYR A 47 0.04 10.17 -5.31
N LEU A 48 0.27 8.85 -5.42
CA LEU A 48 1.47 8.20 -4.89
C LEU A 48 2.74 8.80 -5.49
N ASN A 49 2.77 8.99 -6.80
CA ASN A 49 3.91 9.57 -7.51
C ASN A 49 4.20 11.01 -7.06
N GLU A 50 3.17 11.81 -6.81
CA GLU A 50 3.32 13.16 -6.26
C GLU A 50 3.96 13.13 -4.87
N VAL A 51 3.44 12.30 -3.95
CA VAL A 51 3.99 12.19 -2.59
C VAL A 51 5.43 11.67 -2.61
N MET A 52 5.74 10.70 -3.49
CA MET A 52 7.08 10.13 -3.61
C MET A 52 8.12 11.09 -4.19
N ARG A 53 7.71 12.19 -4.87
CA ARG A 53 8.65 13.24 -5.31
C ARG A 53 9.29 13.95 -4.12
N ASP A 54 8.49 14.19 -3.08
CA ASP A 54 8.93 14.89 -1.87
C ASP A 54 9.48 13.92 -0.82
N ASN A 55 8.94 12.70 -0.74
CA ASN A 55 9.37 11.67 0.20
C ASN A 55 9.49 10.29 -0.50
N ARG A 56 10.68 9.95 -0.97
CA ARG A 56 10.94 8.68 -1.67
C ARG A 56 10.69 7.45 -0.80
N ASP A 57 10.90 7.55 0.52
CA ASP A 57 10.74 6.42 1.45
C ASP A 57 9.27 6.16 1.79
N PHE A 58 8.36 7.02 1.36
CA PHE A 58 6.91 6.84 1.54
C PHE A 58 6.41 5.50 0.96
N ILE A 59 7.07 4.96 -0.06
CA ILE A 59 6.73 3.65 -0.62
C ILE A 59 6.82 2.52 0.42
N TYR A 60 7.74 2.61 1.38
CA TYR A 60 7.83 1.62 2.47
C TYR A 60 6.62 1.70 3.41
N LYS A 61 6.08 2.91 3.61
CA LYS A 61 4.83 3.11 4.36
C LYS A 61 3.61 2.58 3.63
N VAL A 62 3.58 2.70 2.30
CA VAL A 62 2.55 2.06 1.48
C VAL A 62 2.64 0.53 1.60
N ILE A 63 3.85 -0.05 1.59
CA ILE A 63 4.04 -1.48 1.79
C ILE A 63 3.58 -1.93 3.19
N GLU A 64 3.92 -1.18 4.24
CA GLU A 64 3.43 -1.44 5.61
C GLU A 64 1.90 -1.39 5.67
N MET A 65 1.28 -0.39 5.04
CA MET A 65 -0.17 -0.23 4.96
C MET A 65 -0.84 -1.39 4.21
N VAL A 66 -0.25 -1.86 3.11
CA VAL A 66 -0.75 -3.02 2.36
C VAL A 66 -0.64 -4.30 3.18
N ALA A 67 0.46 -4.47 3.92
CA ALA A 67 0.66 -5.60 4.83
C ALA A 67 -0.34 -5.60 5.99
N ASP A 68 -0.68 -4.42 6.52
CA ASP A 68 -1.71 -4.26 7.55
C ASP A 68 -3.11 -4.61 7.01
N ASP A 69 -3.44 -4.19 5.80
CA ASP A 69 -4.72 -4.53 5.16
C ASP A 69 -4.81 -6.05 4.87
N TYR A 70 -3.71 -6.65 4.39
CA TYR A 70 -3.60 -8.10 4.22
C TYR A 70 -3.80 -8.85 5.55
N THR A 71 -3.21 -8.38 6.64
CA THR A 71 -3.37 -9.01 7.96
C THR A 71 -4.82 -8.96 8.44
N GLN A 72 -5.53 -7.88 8.13
CA GLN A 72 -6.92 -7.68 8.57
C GLN A 72 -7.94 -8.42 7.70
N ARG A 73 -7.71 -8.49 6.39
CA ARG A 73 -8.72 -8.95 5.39
C ARG A 73 -8.26 -10.12 4.53
N GLY A 74 -7.03 -10.56 4.70
CA GLY A 74 -6.42 -11.59 3.86
C GLY A 74 -6.24 -11.11 2.43
N ILE A 75 -6.62 -11.96 1.47
CA ILE A 75 -6.46 -11.69 0.04
C ILE A 75 -7.49 -10.71 -0.52
N GLU A 76 -8.53 -10.36 0.25
CA GLU A 76 -9.60 -9.47 -0.21
C GLU A 76 -9.03 -8.08 -0.52
N ASN A 77 -9.31 -7.56 -1.72
CA ASN A 77 -8.84 -6.26 -2.22
C ASN A 77 -7.33 -6.14 -2.48
N MET A 78 -6.54 -7.20 -2.31
CA MET A 78 -5.09 -7.16 -2.59
C MET A 78 -4.81 -6.78 -4.05
N GLU A 79 -5.57 -7.32 -5.01
CA GLU A 79 -5.42 -7.00 -6.43
C GLU A 79 -5.47 -5.48 -6.70
N GLY A 80 -6.33 -4.74 -5.99
CA GLY A 80 -6.45 -3.30 -6.13
C GLY A 80 -5.17 -2.54 -5.76
N PHE A 81 -4.45 -3.01 -4.74
CA PHE A 81 -3.14 -2.46 -4.35
C PHE A 81 -2.04 -2.74 -5.39
N GLY A 82 -2.24 -3.72 -6.28
CA GLY A 82 -1.30 -4.06 -7.35
C GLY A 82 -0.97 -2.89 -8.27
N CYS A 83 -1.89 -1.92 -8.42
CA CYS A 83 -1.68 -0.73 -9.24
C CYS A 83 -0.50 0.12 -8.76
N PHE A 84 -0.20 0.15 -7.46
CA PHE A 84 0.94 0.90 -6.91
C PHE A 84 2.29 0.33 -7.35
N PHE A 85 2.32 -0.96 -7.66
CA PHE A 85 3.55 -1.67 -7.96
C PHE A 85 3.66 -2.06 -9.43
N GLN A 86 2.70 -1.66 -10.28
CA GLN A 86 2.60 -2.06 -11.68
C GLN A 86 3.85 -1.74 -12.51
N HIS A 87 4.52 -0.64 -12.22
CA HIS A 87 5.72 -0.17 -12.95
C HIS A 87 7.01 -0.88 -12.54
N TYR A 88 6.98 -1.67 -11.47
CA TYR A 88 8.12 -2.49 -11.10
C TYR A 88 8.05 -3.82 -11.85
N GLU A 89 9.16 -4.19 -12.49
CA GLU A 89 9.35 -5.57 -12.95
C GLU A 89 9.28 -6.53 -11.76
N LEU A 90 9.00 -7.81 -12.02
CA LEU A 90 8.80 -8.80 -10.95
C LEU A 90 9.96 -8.81 -9.94
N ASP A 91 11.20 -8.88 -10.42
CA ASP A 91 12.40 -8.90 -9.59
C ASP A 91 12.60 -7.60 -8.81
N GLN A 92 12.25 -6.45 -9.42
CA GLN A 92 12.31 -5.15 -8.75
C GLN A 92 11.29 -5.06 -7.63
N GLY A 93 10.07 -5.56 -7.85
CA GLY A 93 9.03 -5.63 -6.83
C GLY A 93 9.43 -6.54 -5.67
N VAL A 94 9.97 -7.73 -5.96
CA VAL A 94 10.49 -8.64 -4.93
C VAL A 94 11.60 -7.98 -4.11
N ALA A 95 12.57 -7.33 -4.77
CA ALA A 95 13.65 -6.64 -4.08
C ALA A 95 13.15 -5.49 -3.20
N LEU A 96 12.15 -4.74 -3.68
CA LEU A 96 11.52 -3.64 -2.93
C LEU A 96 10.83 -4.16 -1.66
N PHE A 97 10.04 -5.22 -1.78
CA PHE A 97 9.34 -5.83 -0.64
C PHE A 97 10.28 -6.53 0.32
N LYS A 98 11.35 -7.19 -0.17
CA LYS A 98 12.41 -7.73 0.70
C LYS A 98 13.06 -6.61 1.52
N LYS A 99 13.43 -5.50 0.88
CA LYS A 99 14.02 -4.36 1.59
C LYS A 99 13.07 -3.75 2.62
N ALA A 100 11.76 -3.72 2.34
CA ALA A 100 10.75 -3.30 3.31
C ALA A 100 10.66 -4.25 4.51
N ALA A 101 10.67 -5.57 4.23
CA ALA A 101 10.65 -6.62 5.24
C ALA A 101 11.91 -6.60 6.13
N ASP A 102 13.09 -6.37 5.56
CA ASP A 102 14.35 -6.20 6.30
C ASP A 102 14.31 -4.98 7.23
N ALA A 103 13.68 -3.88 6.78
CA ALA A 103 13.52 -2.67 7.57
C ALA A 103 12.50 -2.81 8.70
N ASN A 104 11.54 -3.74 8.57
CA ASN A 104 10.52 -4.01 9.59
C ASN A 104 10.27 -5.54 9.74
N PRO A 105 11.16 -6.26 10.45
CA PRO A 105 11.07 -7.71 10.58
C PRO A 105 9.77 -8.20 11.22
N ALA A 106 9.13 -7.40 12.07
CA ALA A 106 7.86 -7.74 12.70
C ALA A 106 6.71 -7.84 11.70
N LYS A 107 6.82 -7.19 10.54
CA LYS A 107 5.83 -7.22 9.44
C LYS A 107 6.35 -7.92 8.18
N ALA A 108 7.55 -8.51 8.22
CA ALA A 108 8.18 -9.14 7.06
C ALA A 108 7.28 -10.17 6.38
N CYS A 109 6.72 -11.11 7.15
CA CYS A 109 5.87 -12.16 6.61
C CYS A 109 4.58 -11.60 5.96
N PRO A 110 3.77 -10.76 6.63
CA PRO A 110 2.64 -10.08 6.00
C PRO A 110 2.98 -9.28 4.73
N MET A 111 4.11 -8.58 4.69
CA MET A 111 4.53 -7.82 3.50
C MET A 111 4.77 -8.74 2.30
N LEU A 112 5.53 -9.82 2.50
CA LEU A 112 5.84 -10.77 1.44
C LEU A 112 4.59 -11.53 0.97
N LEU A 113 3.72 -11.94 1.90
CA LEU A 113 2.45 -12.58 1.57
C LEU A 113 1.51 -11.64 0.81
N ALA A 114 1.46 -10.36 1.17
CA ALA A 114 0.67 -9.37 0.46
C ALA A 114 1.18 -9.16 -0.97
N PHE A 115 2.50 -9.10 -1.18
CA PHE A 115 3.05 -9.04 -2.54
C PHE A 115 2.71 -10.28 -3.35
N LEU A 116 2.78 -11.46 -2.74
CA LEU A 116 2.39 -12.70 -3.41
C LEU A 116 0.90 -12.71 -3.78
N ALA A 117 0.03 -12.17 -2.93
CA ALA A 117 -1.40 -12.03 -3.22
C ALA A 117 -1.65 -11.05 -4.38
N MET A 118 -0.85 -9.98 -4.50
CA MET A 118 -0.91 -9.04 -5.62
C MET A 118 -0.31 -9.60 -6.92
N ARG A 119 0.76 -10.40 -6.81
CA ARG A 119 1.53 -10.93 -7.92
C ARG A 119 1.90 -12.40 -7.67
N PRO A 120 0.96 -13.34 -7.93
CA PRO A 120 1.20 -14.77 -7.71
C PRO A 120 2.42 -15.33 -8.46
N GLN A 121 2.81 -14.70 -9.57
CA GLN A 121 3.99 -15.07 -10.35
C GLN A 121 5.29 -14.96 -9.55
N ALA A 122 5.30 -14.16 -8.47
CA ALA A 122 6.45 -13.97 -7.59
C ALA A 122 6.74 -15.16 -6.67
N PHE A 123 5.90 -16.20 -6.64
CA PHE A 123 5.97 -17.31 -5.68
C PHE A 123 7.39 -17.87 -5.52
N ASN A 124 8.02 -18.29 -6.60
CA ASN A 124 9.35 -18.91 -6.55
C ASN A 124 10.41 -17.97 -5.95
N ALA A 125 10.36 -16.68 -6.30
CA ALA A 125 11.31 -15.69 -5.80
C ALA A 125 11.06 -15.39 -4.31
N ILE A 126 9.80 -15.28 -3.90
CA ILE A 126 9.42 -15.02 -2.51
C ILE A 126 9.66 -16.22 -1.60
N SER A 127 9.45 -17.46 -2.06
CA SER A 127 9.73 -18.66 -1.25
C SER A 127 11.19 -18.75 -0.82
N VAL A 128 12.11 -18.29 -1.67
CA VAL A 128 13.54 -18.18 -1.30
C VAL A 128 13.73 -17.13 -0.20
N VAL A 129 13.07 -15.97 -0.32
CA VAL A 129 13.15 -14.91 0.69
C VAL A 129 12.55 -15.35 2.04
N PHE A 130 11.45 -16.11 2.04
CA PHE A 130 10.88 -16.67 3.27
C PHE A 130 11.81 -17.62 4.00
N SER A 131 12.76 -18.26 3.31
CA SER A 131 13.73 -19.14 3.96
C SER A 131 14.74 -18.37 4.82
N ASP A 132 14.81 -17.04 4.66
CA ASP A 132 15.70 -16.14 5.40
C ASP A 132 15.06 -15.60 6.71
N TYR A 133 13.76 -15.82 6.96
CA TYR A 133 13.00 -15.29 8.11
C TYR A 133 12.35 -16.41 8.95
#